data_AF-A0A1S3JWD9-F1
#
_entry.id   AF-A0A1S3JWD9-F1
#
_cell.length_a   1.000
_cell.length_b   1.000
_cell.length_c   1.000
_cell.angle_alpha   90.00
_cell.angle_beta   90.00
_cell.angle_gamma   90.00
#
_symmetry.space_group_name_H-M   'P 1'
#
loop_
_entity.id
_entity.type
_entity.pdbx_description
1 polymer ?
#
loop_
_entity_poly.entity_id
_entity_poly.type
_entity_poly.pdbx_seq_one_letter_code
_entity_poly.pdbx_strand_id
1 'polypeptide(L)'
;MPLLNDILIFSYYCCYCAIVLLDWLLHVVLGRRFTPLTEDSLLRDLSLNDRRLLLSDNLTGRWWYQGFTQLLKCYREDDTCSVAGRMRIEIRWKEIIKNRLAISRRLPTVDLTKCHIKEPIFIIGPTRTGTTFLQSLLYQDPRNTTPLFYELMCPVEENTDAVNAGKDPRVLMFSFFLEAAYRGKRLFRNIHNIQAKSPHECVPLFENMGISKAYQGISGNSGPYRDWVRARTKEEMVEAYRFHRLQLQLILLARIKSY
;
A
#
# COMPACT_ATOMS: atom_id res chain seq x y z
N MET A 1 -35.32 -8.34 -3.01
CA MET A 1 -33.89 -8.03 -2.75
C MET A 1 -33.47 -6.55 -2.89
N PRO A 2 -34.17 -5.63 -3.60
CA PRO A 2 -33.77 -4.21 -3.65
C PRO A 2 -33.86 -3.51 -2.28
N LEU A 3 -34.97 -3.72 -1.57
CA LEU A 3 -35.27 -3.07 -0.28
C LEU A 3 -34.19 -3.31 0.80
N LEU A 4 -33.61 -4.52 0.85
CA LEU A 4 -32.57 -4.86 1.81
C LEU A 4 -31.26 -4.09 1.50
N ASN A 5 -30.97 -3.89 0.21
CA ASN A 5 -29.82 -3.13 -0.25
C ASN A 5 -30.01 -1.64 0.04
N ASP A 6 -31.22 -1.11 -0.15
CA ASP A 6 -31.55 0.28 0.15
C ASP A 6 -31.46 0.59 1.66
N ILE A 7 -31.89 -0.33 2.52
CA ILE A 7 -31.75 -0.21 3.99
C ILE A 7 -30.27 -0.23 4.40
N LEU A 8 -29.46 -1.11 3.82
CA LEU A 8 -28.02 -1.17 4.10
C LEU A 8 -27.30 0.12 3.66
N ILE A 9 -27.67 0.65 2.49
CA ILE A 9 -27.15 1.91 1.97
C ILE A 9 -27.55 3.07 2.89
N PHE A 10 -28.82 3.16 3.28
CA PHE A 10 -29.32 4.19 4.20
C PHE A 10 -28.62 4.14 5.55
N SER A 11 -28.52 2.94 6.15
CA SER A 11 -27.80 2.73 7.41
C SER A 11 -26.32 3.13 7.32
N TYR A 12 -25.63 2.78 6.23
CA TYR A 12 -24.26 3.20 5.97
C TYR A 12 -24.11 4.73 5.96
N TYR A 13 -25.00 5.44 5.26
CA TYR A 13 -24.97 6.91 5.22
C TYR A 13 -25.29 7.54 6.58
N CYS A 14 -26.26 7.02 7.34
CA CYS A 14 -26.54 7.49 8.69
C CYS A 14 -25.32 7.34 9.62
N CYS A 15 -24.68 6.17 9.60
CA CYS A 15 -23.47 5.95 10.38
C CYS A 15 -22.31 6.87 9.93
N TYR A 16 -22.15 7.07 8.63
CA TYR A 16 -21.12 7.97 8.10
C TYR A 16 -21.37 9.43 8.52
N CYS A 17 -22.61 9.92 8.44
CA CYS A 17 -22.97 11.26 8.90
C CYS A 17 -22.70 11.44 10.40
N ALA A 18 -23.01 10.43 11.22
CA ALA A 18 -22.69 10.46 12.65
C ALA A 18 -21.17 10.54 12.90
N ILE A 19 -20.37 9.76 12.17
CA ILE A 19 -18.90 9.80 12.25
C ILE A 19 -18.37 11.19 11.84
N VAL A 20 -18.88 11.77 10.76
CA VAL A 20 -18.48 13.11 10.30
C VAL A 20 -18.82 14.18 11.32
N LEU A 21 -20.05 14.14 11.88
CA LEU A 21 -20.48 15.08 12.91
C LEU A 21 -19.60 14.97 14.18
N LEU A 22 -19.30 13.74 14.60
CA LEU A 22 -18.44 13.50 15.75
C LEU A 22 -16.99 13.96 15.49
N ASP A 23 -16.43 13.74 14.29
CA ASP A 23 -15.08 14.26 13.95
C ASP A 23 -15.06 15.78 13.98
N TRP A 24 -16.09 16.41 13.43
CA TRP A 24 -16.25 17.86 13.44
C TRP A 24 -16.35 18.41 14.86
N LEU A 25 -17.17 17.80 15.73
CA LEU A 25 -17.29 18.19 17.14
C LEU A 25 -15.95 18.06 17.87
N LEU A 26 -15.24 16.94 17.71
CA LEU A 26 -13.91 16.76 18.29
C LEU A 26 -12.92 17.82 17.81
N HIS A 27 -13.01 18.18 16.53
CA HIS A 27 -12.09 19.15 15.93
C HIS A 27 -12.35 20.56 16.45
N VAL A 28 -13.61 20.98 16.49
CA VAL A 28 -13.99 22.32 16.95
C VAL A 28 -13.80 22.47 18.46
N VAL A 29 -14.17 21.47 19.26
CA VAL A 29 -14.16 21.57 20.72
C VAL A 29 -12.77 21.29 21.31
N LEU A 30 -12.06 20.29 20.78
CA LEU A 30 -10.79 19.80 21.36
C LEU A 30 -9.57 20.05 20.47
N GLY A 31 -9.75 20.62 19.26
CA GLY A 31 -8.66 20.74 18.29
C GLY A 31 -8.15 19.40 17.76
N ARG A 32 -8.93 18.30 17.92
CA ARG A 32 -8.50 16.93 17.60
C ARG A 32 -9.38 16.30 16.53
N ARG A 33 -8.81 15.39 15.73
CA ARG A 33 -9.58 14.56 14.78
C ARG A 33 -9.56 13.10 15.24
N PHE A 34 -10.55 12.31 14.83
CA PHE A 34 -10.53 10.85 15.04
C PHE A 34 -9.32 10.20 14.39
N THR A 35 -8.92 10.73 13.23
CA THR A 35 -7.75 10.30 12.46
C THR A 35 -6.77 11.46 12.36
N PRO A 36 -5.92 11.67 13.39
CA PRO A 36 -5.00 12.82 13.44
C PRO A 36 -3.97 12.81 12.32
N LEU A 37 -3.61 11.62 11.80
CA LEU A 37 -2.53 11.45 10.82
C LEU A 37 -1.21 12.05 11.34
N THR A 38 -0.89 11.76 12.60
CA THR A 38 0.39 12.08 13.23
C THR A 38 1.23 10.82 13.41
N GLU A 39 2.55 10.98 13.47
CA GLU A 39 3.47 9.88 13.80
C GLU A 39 3.05 9.19 15.10
N ASP A 40 2.77 9.96 16.15
CA ASP A 40 2.30 9.44 17.44
C ASP A 40 1.03 8.61 17.31
N SER A 41 0.07 9.02 16.48
CA SER A 41 -1.17 8.25 16.28
C SER A 41 -0.93 6.92 15.58
N LEU A 42 0.02 6.87 14.64
CA LEU A 42 0.32 5.67 13.84
C LEU A 42 1.25 4.69 14.56
N LEU A 43 2.18 5.20 15.37
CA LEU A 43 3.19 4.41 16.05
C LEU A 43 2.78 4.01 17.47
N ARG A 44 1.66 4.54 18.00
CA ARG A 44 1.21 4.34 19.38
C ARG A 44 1.24 2.88 19.81
N ASP A 45 0.70 2.00 18.97
CA ASP A 45 0.49 0.59 19.27
C ASP A 45 1.73 -0.28 19.02
N LEU A 46 2.82 0.30 18.49
CA LEU A 46 4.07 -0.42 18.29
C LEU A 46 4.87 -0.54 19.58
N SER A 47 5.38 -1.74 19.85
CA SER A 47 6.35 -1.99 20.92
C SER A 47 7.63 -1.17 20.71
N LEU A 48 8.39 -0.94 21.79
CA LEU A 48 9.68 -0.25 21.70
C LEU A 48 10.65 -0.94 20.73
N ASN A 49 10.65 -2.27 20.71
CA ASN A 49 11.48 -3.05 19.80
C ASN A 49 11.04 -2.87 18.35
N ASP A 50 9.74 -2.85 18.08
CA ASP A 50 9.21 -2.63 16.74
C ASP A 50 9.52 -1.22 16.24
N ARG A 51 9.40 -0.20 17.10
CA ARG A 51 9.79 1.17 16.74
C ARG A 51 11.28 1.26 16.39
N ARG A 52 12.15 0.64 17.21
CA ARG A 52 13.60 0.58 16.94
C ARG A 52 13.91 -0.13 15.63
N LEU A 53 13.25 -1.25 15.37
CA LEU A 53 13.44 -2.02 14.14
C LEU A 53 12.96 -1.24 12.90
N LEU A 54 11.76 -0.64 12.98
CA LEU A 54 11.16 0.15 11.90
C LEU A 54 12.06 1.34 11.50
N LEU A 55 12.61 2.04 12.49
CA LEU A 55 13.43 3.24 12.32
C LEU A 55 14.93 2.94 12.19
N SER A 56 15.32 1.67 12.08
CA SER A 56 16.71 1.29 11.85
C SER A 56 17.19 1.68 10.46
N ASP A 57 18.48 2.00 10.35
CA ASP A 57 19.12 2.34 9.07
C ASP A 57 19.46 1.10 8.21
N ASN A 58 19.26 -0.10 8.77
CA ASN A 58 19.76 -1.36 8.20
C ASN A 58 19.11 -1.74 6.86
N LEU A 59 17.88 -1.31 6.59
CA LEU A 59 17.22 -1.62 5.33
C LEU A 59 17.66 -0.67 4.22
N THR A 60 17.39 0.62 4.42
CA THR A 60 17.39 1.66 3.38
C THR A 60 17.71 3.05 3.94
N GLY A 61 18.50 3.09 5.03
CA GLY A 61 18.67 4.28 5.86
C GLY A 61 17.33 4.82 6.42
N ARG A 62 17.35 6.02 6.98
CA ARG A 62 16.14 6.72 7.46
C ARG A 62 15.44 7.59 6.41
N TRP A 63 15.88 7.63 5.15
CA TRP A 63 15.26 8.52 4.16
C TRP A 63 13.84 8.09 3.76
N TRP A 64 13.51 6.79 3.83
CA TRP A 64 12.12 6.32 3.67
C TRP A 64 11.18 7.05 4.64
N TYR A 65 11.65 7.30 5.87
CA TYR A 65 10.88 7.93 6.92
C TYR A 65 10.60 9.39 6.59
N GLN A 66 11.56 10.08 5.95
CA GLN A 66 11.37 11.45 5.48
C GLN A 66 10.23 11.53 4.45
N GLY A 67 10.20 10.63 3.46
CA GLY A 67 9.12 10.60 2.47
C GLY A 67 7.77 10.24 3.09
N PHE A 68 7.78 9.25 3.99
CA PHE A 68 6.60 8.81 4.75
C PHE A 68 6.00 9.95 5.59
N THR A 69 6.82 10.68 6.36
CA THR A 69 6.36 11.77 7.21
C THR A 69 6.02 13.02 6.41
N GLN A 70 6.73 13.30 5.32
CA GLN A 70 6.44 14.44 4.44
C GLN A 70 5.06 14.28 3.78
N LEU A 71 4.74 13.10 3.24
CA LEU A 71 3.41 12.86 2.66
C LEU A 71 2.32 12.79 3.72
N LEU A 72 2.62 12.21 4.89
CA LEU A 72 1.69 12.21 6.02
C LEU A 72 1.34 13.64 6.46
N LYS A 73 2.33 14.53 6.50
CA LYS A 73 2.15 15.95 6.80
C LYS A 73 1.23 16.61 5.78
N CYS A 74 1.48 16.41 4.48
CA CYS A 74 0.62 16.90 3.40
C CYS A 74 -0.84 16.48 3.62
N TYR A 75 -1.09 15.20 3.93
CA TYR A 75 -2.45 14.70 4.19
C TYR A 75 -3.07 15.23 5.48
N ARG A 76 -2.27 15.39 6.53
CA ARG A 76 -2.74 15.94 7.81
C ARG A 76 -3.21 17.39 7.64
N GLU A 77 -2.44 18.19 6.91
CA GLU A 77 -2.62 19.63 6.68
C GLU A 77 -3.49 19.92 5.43
N ASP A 78 -4.19 18.93 4.90
CA ASP A 78 -5.16 19.12 3.83
C ASP A 78 -6.57 19.28 4.41
N ASP A 79 -7.06 20.52 4.42
CA ASP A 79 -8.40 20.86 4.91
C ASP A 79 -9.52 20.31 4.00
N THR A 80 -9.20 19.91 2.77
CA THR A 80 -10.16 19.28 1.84
C THR A 80 -10.28 17.77 2.04
N CYS A 81 -9.43 17.17 2.87
CA CYS A 81 -9.42 15.73 3.10
C CYS A 81 -10.62 15.29 3.95
N SER A 82 -11.54 14.53 3.36
CA SER A 82 -12.73 14.02 4.05
C SER A 82 -12.37 13.02 5.16
N VAL A 83 -13.27 12.83 6.13
CA VAL A 83 -13.08 11.87 7.23
C VAL A 83 -12.84 10.45 6.71
N ALA A 84 -13.60 10.02 5.69
CA ALA A 84 -13.37 8.73 5.02
C ALA A 84 -11.99 8.67 4.34
N GLY A 85 -11.55 9.76 3.71
CA GLY A 85 -10.22 9.87 3.11
C GLY A 85 -9.11 9.71 4.16
N ARG A 86 -9.23 10.40 5.29
CA ARG A 86 -8.27 10.30 6.41
C ARG A 86 -8.21 8.90 7.01
N MET A 87 -9.36 8.22 7.18
CA MET A 87 -9.39 6.81 7.61
C MET A 87 -8.68 5.89 6.60
N ARG A 88 -8.91 6.09 5.30
CA ARG A 88 -8.24 5.28 4.26
C ARG A 88 -6.73 5.51 4.23
N ILE A 89 -6.30 6.75 4.40
CA ILE A 89 -4.88 7.12 4.54
C ILE A 89 -4.28 6.44 5.77
N GLU A 90 -4.94 6.52 6.93
CA GLU A 90 -4.44 5.89 8.16
C GLU A 90 -4.25 4.38 7.99
N ILE A 91 -5.23 3.69 7.40
CA ILE A 91 -5.15 2.26 7.09
C ILE A 91 -3.92 1.99 6.21
N ARG A 92 -3.74 2.75 5.14
CA ARG A 92 -2.59 2.55 4.22
C ARG A 92 -1.26 2.80 4.92
N TRP A 93 -1.16 3.82 5.76
CA TRP A 93 0.06 4.13 6.53
C TRP A 93 0.40 2.99 7.51
N LYS A 94 -0.60 2.46 8.18
CA LYS A 94 -0.45 1.29 9.06
C LYS A 94 -0.02 0.04 8.28
N GLU A 95 -0.55 -0.18 7.07
CA GLU A 95 -0.09 -1.25 6.17
C GLU A 95 1.38 -1.09 5.76
N ILE A 96 1.82 0.12 5.40
CA ILE A 96 3.22 0.40 5.04
C ILE A 96 4.15 0.11 6.24
N ILE A 97 3.77 0.54 7.45
CA ILE A 97 4.51 0.22 8.69
C ILE A 97 4.62 -1.30 8.88
N LYS A 98 3.49 -2.01 8.76
CA LYS A 98 3.45 -3.48 8.88
C LYS A 98 4.36 -4.16 7.86
N ASN A 99 4.31 -3.73 6.59
CA ASN A 99 5.15 -4.24 5.53
C ASN A 99 6.63 -4.05 5.84
N ARG A 100 7.04 -2.85 6.23
CA ARG A 100 8.43 -2.58 6.59
C ARG A 100 8.91 -3.45 7.75
N LEU A 101 8.12 -3.59 8.80
CA LEU A 101 8.43 -4.48 9.92
C LEU A 101 8.58 -5.93 9.47
N ALA A 102 7.64 -6.42 8.65
CA ALA A 102 7.69 -7.78 8.13
C ALA A 102 8.93 -8.02 7.25
N ILE A 103 9.27 -7.06 6.38
CA ILE A 103 10.46 -7.12 5.52
C ILE A 103 11.73 -7.13 6.38
N SER A 104 11.84 -6.22 7.37
CA SER A 104 13.00 -6.16 8.29
C SER A 104 13.23 -7.47 9.02
N ARG A 105 12.15 -8.14 9.46
CA ARG A 105 12.23 -9.42 10.16
C ARG A 105 12.55 -10.58 9.21
N ARG A 106 12.03 -10.54 7.98
CA ARG A 106 12.15 -11.65 7.04
C ARG A 106 13.51 -11.69 6.35
N LEU A 107 14.05 -10.55 5.93
CA LEU A 107 15.29 -10.51 5.13
C LEU A 107 16.48 -11.26 5.75
N PRO A 108 16.78 -11.16 7.06
CA PRO A 108 17.89 -11.90 7.67
C PRO A 108 17.69 -13.42 7.70
N THR A 109 16.46 -13.90 7.49
CA THR A 109 16.07 -15.32 7.63
C THR A 109 15.86 -16.02 6.29
N VAL A 110 16.17 -15.35 5.17
CA VAL A 110 16.08 -15.91 3.83
C VAL A 110 17.43 -15.92 3.14
N ASP A 111 17.63 -16.95 2.34
CA ASP A 111 18.72 -16.98 1.38
C ASP A 111 18.23 -16.39 0.05
N LEU A 112 18.55 -15.12 -0.18
CA LEU A 112 18.20 -14.40 -1.41
C LEU A 112 18.95 -14.91 -2.64
N THR A 113 20.03 -15.67 -2.47
CA THR A 113 20.76 -16.26 -3.60
C THR A 113 19.93 -17.32 -4.32
N LYS A 114 18.96 -17.95 -3.63
CA LYS A 114 18.03 -18.90 -4.25
C LYS A 114 17.02 -18.26 -5.22
N CYS A 115 16.91 -16.94 -5.23
CA CYS A 115 16.03 -16.22 -6.15
C CYS A 115 16.80 -15.15 -6.92
N HIS A 116 17.40 -15.55 -8.04
CA HIS A 116 18.06 -14.64 -8.96
C HIS A 116 17.04 -14.06 -9.95
N ILE A 117 16.81 -12.75 -9.87
CA ILE A 117 16.11 -11.99 -10.92
C ILE A 117 17.13 -11.67 -12.01
N LYS A 118 17.04 -12.37 -13.15
CA LYS A 118 17.86 -12.17 -14.36
C LYS A 118 17.01 -11.55 -15.45
N GLU A 119 17.58 -10.61 -16.19
CA GLU A 119 16.97 -9.99 -17.39
C GLU A 119 15.51 -9.50 -17.19
N PRO A 120 15.24 -8.67 -16.16
CA PRO A 120 13.87 -8.18 -15.92
C PRO A 120 13.39 -7.26 -17.04
N ILE A 121 12.14 -7.45 -17.46
CA ILE A 121 11.43 -6.54 -18.38
C ILE A 121 10.75 -5.44 -17.54
N PHE A 122 11.08 -4.18 -17.81
CA PHE A 122 10.39 -3.04 -17.21
C PHE A 122 9.46 -2.38 -18.23
N ILE A 123 8.19 -2.24 -17.86
CA ILE A 123 7.20 -1.48 -18.63
C ILE A 123 7.08 -0.09 -17.99
N ILE A 124 7.48 0.95 -18.72
CA ILE A 124 7.45 2.34 -18.25
C ILE A 124 6.67 3.17 -19.26
N GLY A 125 5.72 3.97 -18.78
CA GLY A 125 4.96 4.88 -19.61
C GLY A 125 3.97 5.71 -18.80
N PRO A 126 3.38 6.74 -19.41
CA PRO A 126 2.27 7.50 -18.81
C PRO A 126 1.06 6.61 -18.53
N THR A 127 0.17 7.09 -17.67
CA THR A 127 -1.14 6.42 -17.50
C THR A 127 -1.90 6.43 -18.83
N ARG A 128 -2.71 5.40 -19.06
CA ARG A 128 -3.60 5.27 -20.24
C ARG A 128 -2.89 5.05 -21.59
N THR A 129 -1.64 4.58 -21.60
CA THR A 129 -0.91 4.21 -22.84
C THR A 129 -0.85 2.69 -23.09
N GLY A 130 -1.72 1.91 -22.46
CA GLY A 130 -1.78 0.46 -22.66
C GLY A 130 -0.76 -0.37 -21.86
N THR A 131 -0.03 0.23 -20.91
CA THR A 131 0.96 -0.48 -20.08
C THR A 131 0.35 -1.65 -19.30
N THR A 132 -0.85 -1.48 -18.74
CA THR A 132 -1.59 -2.56 -18.05
C THR A 132 -1.92 -3.71 -19.00
N PHE A 133 -2.39 -3.42 -20.22
CA PHE A 133 -2.69 -4.44 -21.22
C PHE A 133 -1.43 -5.23 -21.60
N LEU A 134 -0.33 -4.53 -21.88
CA LEU A 134 0.95 -5.16 -22.18
C LEU A 134 1.46 -6.04 -21.03
N GLN A 135 1.35 -5.58 -19.78
CA GLN A 135 1.73 -6.36 -18.60
C GLN A 135 0.88 -7.65 -18.50
N SER A 136 -0.44 -7.53 -18.68
CA SER A 136 -1.34 -8.69 -18.65
C SER A 136 -1.06 -9.68 -19.78
N LEU A 137 -0.70 -9.19 -20.98
CA LEU A 137 -0.34 -10.01 -22.14
C LEU A 137 0.95 -10.79 -21.88
N LEU A 138 2.02 -10.11 -21.42
CA LEU A 138 3.29 -10.76 -21.10
C LEU A 138 3.14 -11.81 -20.00
N TYR A 139 2.25 -11.57 -19.03
CA TYR A 139 1.94 -12.53 -17.96
C TYR A 139 1.22 -13.79 -18.43
N GLN A 140 0.65 -13.83 -19.64
CA GLN A 140 0.07 -15.07 -20.18
C GLN A 140 1.13 -16.09 -20.59
N ASP A 141 2.37 -15.67 -20.86
CA ASP A 141 3.47 -16.59 -21.17
C ASP A 141 3.96 -17.26 -19.87
N PRO A 142 3.92 -18.61 -19.76
CA PRO A 142 4.36 -19.32 -18.56
C PRO A 142 5.85 -19.14 -18.25
N ARG A 143 6.66 -18.64 -19.19
CA ARG A 143 8.07 -18.30 -18.99
C ARG A 143 8.25 -16.95 -18.30
N ASN A 144 7.21 -16.11 -18.29
CA ASN A 144 7.21 -14.81 -17.65
C ASN A 144 6.51 -14.88 -16.30
N THR A 145 6.90 -13.96 -15.42
CA THR A 145 6.17 -13.75 -14.17
C THR A 145 6.17 -12.29 -13.78
N THR A 146 5.20 -11.92 -12.96
CA THR A 146 5.03 -10.57 -12.40
C THR A 146 4.51 -10.72 -10.97
N PRO A 147 4.84 -9.80 -10.06
CA PRO A 147 4.16 -9.74 -8.77
C PRO A 147 2.67 -9.42 -8.97
N LEU A 148 1.83 -10.06 -8.16
CA LEU A 148 0.38 -9.92 -8.15
C LEU A 148 -0.03 -8.87 -7.13
N PHE A 149 -1.22 -8.29 -7.30
CA PHE A 149 -1.70 -7.21 -6.43
C PHE A 149 -1.59 -7.54 -4.93
N TYR A 150 -2.02 -8.72 -4.49
CA TYR A 150 -1.96 -9.08 -3.07
C TYR A 150 -0.53 -9.17 -2.53
N GLU A 151 0.43 -9.61 -3.36
CA GLU A 151 1.84 -9.71 -2.99
C GLU A 151 2.50 -8.33 -2.95
N LEU A 152 2.11 -7.42 -3.85
CA LEU A 152 2.59 -6.05 -3.82
C LEU A 152 2.10 -5.30 -2.57
N MET A 153 0.85 -5.54 -2.18
CA MET A 153 0.27 -4.95 -0.99
C MET A 153 0.87 -5.52 0.30
N CYS A 154 1.24 -6.81 0.29
CA CYS A 154 1.87 -7.52 1.41
C CYS A 154 3.03 -8.41 0.91
N PRO A 155 4.26 -7.88 0.77
CA PRO A 155 5.38 -8.56 0.10
C PRO A 155 6.00 -9.70 0.90
N VAL A 156 5.68 -9.80 2.19
CA VAL A 156 6.11 -10.91 3.04
C VAL A 156 4.92 -11.81 3.29
N GLU A 157 5.06 -13.06 2.89
CA GLU A 157 4.09 -14.11 3.18
C GLU A 157 4.15 -14.52 4.66
N GLU A 158 2.97 -14.76 5.24
CA GLU A 158 2.86 -15.39 6.55
C GLU A 158 3.03 -16.91 6.39
N ASN A 159 3.95 -17.49 7.16
CA ASN A 159 4.16 -18.94 7.15
C ASN A 159 3.02 -19.64 7.90
N THR A 160 1.93 -19.94 7.20
CA THR A 160 0.72 -20.57 7.76
C THR A 160 0.38 -21.87 7.02
N ASP A 161 -0.30 -22.79 7.69
CA ASP A 161 -0.76 -24.04 7.06
C ASP A 161 -1.70 -23.78 5.87
N ALA A 162 -2.49 -22.71 5.94
CA ALA A 162 -3.37 -22.30 4.84
C ALA A 162 -2.57 -21.90 3.60
N VAL A 163 -1.48 -21.14 3.78
CA VAL A 163 -0.54 -20.80 2.70
C VAL A 163 0.10 -22.07 2.11
N ASN A 164 0.58 -22.98 2.95
CA ASN A 164 1.18 -24.24 2.50
C ASN A 164 0.17 -25.13 1.74
N ALA A 165 -1.12 -25.02 2.04
CA ALA A 165 -2.21 -25.67 1.31
C ALA A 165 -2.69 -24.90 0.06
N GLY A 166 -1.97 -23.86 -0.38
CA GLY A 166 -2.32 -23.05 -1.55
C GLY A 166 -3.50 -22.08 -1.34
N LYS A 167 -3.92 -21.88 -0.09
CA LYS A 167 -5.05 -21.02 0.33
C LYS A 167 -4.54 -19.80 1.09
N ASP A 168 -3.74 -18.99 0.42
CA ASP A 168 -3.21 -17.77 1.01
C ASP A 168 -4.35 -16.82 1.47
N PRO A 169 -4.46 -16.52 2.78
CA PRO A 169 -5.53 -15.70 3.34
C PRO A 169 -5.53 -14.27 2.79
N ARG A 170 -4.37 -13.77 2.33
CA ARG A 170 -4.25 -12.44 1.71
C ARG A 170 -5.13 -12.33 0.47
N VAL A 171 -5.25 -13.40 -0.32
CA VAL A 171 -6.07 -13.41 -1.55
C VAL A 171 -7.53 -13.14 -1.21
N LEU A 172 -8.08 -13.85 -0.22
CA LEU A 172 -9.48 -13.67 0.19
C LEU A 172 -9.69 -12.27 0.77
N MET A 173 -8.78 -11.82 1.64
CA MET A 173 -8.82 -10.50 2.25
C MET A 173 -8.86 -9.38 1.20
N PHE A 174 -7.93 -9.37 0.25
CA PHE A 174 -7.90 -8.35 -0.79
C PHE A 174 -9.05 -8.47 -1.79
N SER A 175 -9.51 -9.70 -2.10
CA SER A 175 -10.71 -9.88 -2.93
C SER A 175 -11.94 -9.23 -2.27
N PHE A 176 -12.11 -9.42 -0.96
CA PHE A 176 -13.19 -8.79 -0.20
C PHE A 176 -13.09 -7.26 -0.21
N PHE A 177 -11.90 -6.70 0.04
CA PHE A 177 -11.69 -5.25 0.02
C PHE A 177 -11.92 -4.62 -1.36
N LEU A 178 -11.48 -5.29 -2.42
CA LEU A 178 -11.70 -4.83 -3.80
C LEU A 178 -13.18 -4.87 -4.17
N GLU A 179 -13.90 -5.95 -3.82
CA GLU A 179 -15.35 -6.04 -4.03
C GLU A 179 -16.12 -4.95 -3.28
N ALA A 180 -15.76 -4.69 -2.02
CA ALA A 180 -16.36 -3.59 -1.26
C ALA A 180 -16.11 -2.22 -1.94
N ALA A 181 -14.90 -1.99 -2.45
CA ALA A 181 -14.57 -0.77 -3.17
C ALA A 181 -15.38 -0.63 -4.48
N TYR A 182 -15.57 -1.72 -5.23
CA TYR A 182 -16.36 -1.70 -6.48
C TYR A 182 -17.85 -1.47 -6.25
N ARG A 183 -18.41 -1.97 -5.14
CA ARG A 183 -19.80 -1.70 -4.75
C ARG A 183 -20.04 -0.22 -4.46
N GLY A 184 -19.10 0.43 -3.77
CA GLY A 184 -19.19 1.86 -3.43
C GLY A 184 -19.04 2.81 -4.61
N LYS A 185 -18.37 2.38 -5.70
CA LYS A 185 -18.18 3.16 -6.92
C LYS A 185 -18.31 2.26 -8.15
N ARG A 186 -19.53 2.01 -8.62
CA ARG A 186 -19.81 1.11 -9.76
C ARG A 186 -19.01 1.46 -11.03
N LEU A 187 -18.73 2.74 -11.27
CA LEU A 187 -17.91 3.23 -12.39
C LEU A 187 -16.41 2.97 -12.22
N PHE A 188 -15.92 2.77 -10.99
CA PHE A 188 -14.50 2.52 -10.72
C PHE A 188 -14.04 1.18 -11.30
N ARG A 189 -14.92 0.15 -11.29
CA ARG A 189 -14.63 -1.15 -11.91
C ARG A 189 -14.36 -1.05 -13.42
N ASN A 190 -15.01 -0.10 -14.10
CA ASN A 190 -14.83 0.11 -15.53
C ASN A 190 -13.53 0.87 -15.87
N ILE A 191 -13.00 1.63 -14.90
CA ILE A 191 -11.81 2.47 -15.11
C ILE A 191 -10.55 1.75 -14.60
N HIS A 192 -10.66 0.97 -13.52
CA HIS A 192 -9.55 0.28 -12.88
C HIS A 192 -9.99 -1.10 -12.33
N ASN A 193 -9.93 -2.13 -13.17
CA ASN A 193 -10.28 -3.51 -12.81
C ASN A 193 -9.06 -4.25 -12.21
N ILE A 194 -8.88 -4.14 -10.90
CA ILE A 194 -7.89 -4.89 -10.11
C ILE A 194 -8.53 -6.15 -9.51
N GLN A 195 -7.83 -7.27 -9.61
CA GLN A 195 -8.15 -8.49 -8.87
C GLN A 195 -6.98 -8.85 -7.95
N ALA A 196 -7.25 -9.54 -6.84
CA ALA A 196 -6.19 -9.94 -5.91
C ALA A 196 -5.04 -10.66 -6.62
N LYS A 197 -5.35 -11.62 -7.51
CA LYS A 197 -4.40 -12.39 -8.31
C LYS A 197 -4.11 -11.82 -9.70
N SER A 198 -4.31 -10.51 -9.93
CA SER A 198 -3.94 -9.86 -11.20
C SER A 198 -2.56 -9.20 -11.13
N PRO A 199 -1.81 -9.12 -12.25
CA PRO A 199 -0.64 -8.26 -12.38
C PRO A 199 -0.96 -6.82 -11.97
N HIS A 200 -0.03 -6.17 -11.28
CA HIS A 200 -0.23 -4.79 -10.86
C HIS A 200 1.08 -3.98 -10.87
N GLU A 201 0.95 -2.66 -10.77
CA GLU A 201 2.08 -1.73 -10.80
C GLU A 201 2.94 -1.83 -9.53
N CYS A 202 4.23 -1.52 -9.65
CA CYS A 202 5.20 -1.64 -8.55
C CYS A 202 5.00 -0.60 -7.43
N VAL A 203 4.06 0.34 -7.56
CA VAL A 203 3.85 1.47 -6.64
C VAL A 203 3.80 1.05 -5.17
N PRO A 204 3.05 0.00 -4.76
CA PRO A 204 2.99 -0.40 -3.36
C PRO A 204 4.35 -0.76 -2.74
N LEU A 205 5.30 -1.28 -3.53
CA LEU A 205 6.65 -1.59 -3.05
C LEU A 205 7.52 -0.34 -2.88
N PHE A 206 7.31 0.68 -3.70
CA PHE A 206 7.97 1.98 -3.56
C PHE A 206 7.42 2.78 -2.38
N GLU A 207 6.16 2.56 -2.01
CA GLU A 207 5.58 3.20 -0.81
C GLU A 207 6.27 2.73 0.47
N ASN A 208 6.76 1.48 0.49
CA ASN A 208 7.62 1.00 1.56
C ASN A 208 8.97 1.77 1.63
N MET A 209 9.32 2.57 0.62
CA MET A 209 10.47 3.48 0.56
C MET A 209 10.12 4.95 0.74
N GLY A 210 8.89 5.27 1.13
CA GLY A 210 8.44 6.65 1.21
C GLY A 210 8.29 7.32 -0.15
N ILE A 211 8.28 6.57 -1.26
CA ILE A 211 7.98 7.04 -2.62
C ILE A 211 6.60 6.51 -3.04
N SER A 212 5.60 7.38 -2.97
CA SER A 212 4.23 7.07 -3.37
C SER A 212 3.86 7.86 -4.63
N LYS A 213 3.02 7.26 -5.50
CA LYS A 213 2.31 8.00 -6.55
C LYS A 213 0.93 8.50 -6.10
N ALA A 214 0.46 8.04 -4.94
CA ALA A 214 -0.90 8.28 -4.46
C ALA A 214 -1.19 9.76 -4.15
N TYR A 215 -0.14 10.57 -3.96
CA TYR A 215 -0.26 12.02 -3.79
C TYR A 215 -0.95 12.72 -4.98
N GLN A 216 -0.93 12.12 -6.18
CA GLN A 216 -1.47 12.71 -7.42
C GLN A 216 -3.01 12.67 -7.52
N GLY A 217 -3.72 12.26 -6.47
CA GLY A 217 -5.19 12.26 -6.48
C GLY A 217 -5.89 12.09 -5.14
N ILE A 218 -5.15 11.97 -4.03
CA ILE A 218 -5.71 11.80 -2.69
C ILE A 218 -5.79 13.14 -1.93
N SER A 219 -4.89 14.08 -2.22
CA SER A 219 -4.76 15.33 -1.48
C SER A 219 -4.50 16.53 -2.37
N GLY A 220 -5.17 17.63 -2.06
CA GLY A 220 -4.92 18.95 -2.65
C GLY A 220 -3.62 19.60 -2.16
N ASN A 221 -3.10 19.17 -1.01
CA ASN A 221 -1.89 19.70 -0.40
C ASN A 221 -0.62 18.86 -0.71
N SER A 222 -0.53 18.29 -1.92
CA SER A 222 0.55 17.38 -2.29
C SER A 222 1.82 18.06 -2.84
N GLY A 223 1.82 19.38 -2.97
CA GLY A 223 2.94 20.17 -3.51
C GLY A 223 4.28 19.91 -2.81
N PRO A 224 4.36 20.07 -1.48
CA PRO A 224 5.61 19.87 -0.74
C PRO A 224 6.19 18.45 -0.91
N TYR A 225 5.34 17.42 -0.90
CA TYR A 225 5.79 16.05 -1.13
C TYR A 225 6.26 15.82 -2.57
N ARG A 226 5.55 16.37 -3.56
CA ARG A 226 5.96 16.32 -4.97
C ARG A 226 7.35 16.92 -5.16
N ASP A 227 7.63 18.04 -4.52
CA ASP A 227 8.92 18.71 -4.64
C ASP A 227 10.02 17.90 -3.93
N TRP A 228 9.72 17.29 -2.78
CA TRP A 228 10.61 16.35 -2.10
C TRP A 228 10.98 15.13 -2.98
N VAL A 229 10.01 14.53 -3.68
CA VAL A 229 10.25 13.42 -4.61
C VAL A 229 11.08 13.86 -5.81
N ARG A 230 10.82 15.05 -6.37
CA ARG A 230 11.55 15.58 -7.52
C ARG A 230 13.01 15.92 -7.20
N ALA A 231 13.30 16.24 -5.94
CA ALA A 231 14.65 16.52 -5.47
C ALA A 231 15.51 15.25 -5.25
N ARG A 232 14.95 14.03 -5.42
CA ARG A 232 15.72 12.79 -5.25
C ARG A 232 16.86 12.70 -6.27
N THR A 233 18.04 12.38 -5.76
CA THR A 233 19.24 12.09 -6.54
C THR A 233 19.14 10.74 -7.23
N LYS A 234 20.02 10.51 -8.22
CA LYS A 234 20.12 9.22 -8.89
C LYS A 234 20.51 8.12 -7.89
N GLU A 235 21.39 8.43 -6.95
CA GLU A 235 21.92 7.51 -5.95
C GLU A 235 20.83 7.03 -4.99
N GLU A 236 19.98 7.95 -4.50
CA GLU A 236 18.80 7.62 -3.69
C GLU A 236 17.80 6.75 -4.47
N MET A 237 17.59 7.05 -5.76
CA MET A 237 16.70 6.22 -6.59
C MET A 237 17.29 4.83 -6.84
N VAL A 238 18.60 4.70 -7.03
CA VAL A 238 19.27 3.39 -7.12
C VAL A 238 19.03 2.56 -5.85
N GLU A 239 19.10 3.19 -4.67
CA GLU A 239 18.76 2.53 -3.41
C GLU A 239 17.30 2.07 -3.35
N ALA A 240 16.36 2.92 -3.79
CA ALA A 240 14.95 2.56 -3.88
C ALA A 240 14.73 1.32 -4.77
N TYR A 241 15.42 1.25 -5.91
CA TYR A 241 15.36 0.09 -6.81
C TYR A 241 16.04 -1.16 -6.23
N ARG A 242 17.12 -1.01 -5.44
CA ARG A 242 17.72 -2.14 -4.71
C ARG A 242 16.73 -2.72 -3.70
N PHE A 243 16.04 -1.88 -2.95
CA PHE A 243 15.02 -2.35 -2.01
C PHE A 243 13.78 -2.93 -2.70
N HIS A 244 13.36 -2.34 -3.82
CA HIS A 244 12.36 -2.94 -4.69
C HIS A 244 12.75 -4.36 -5.12
N ARG A 245 14.01 -4.57 -5.52
CA ARG A 245 14.53 -5.90 -5.87
C ARG A 245 14.46 -6.87 -4.68
N LEU A 246 14.84 -6.45 -3.47
CA LEU A 246 14.75 -7.28 -2.26
C LEU A 246 13.31 -7.74 -1.99
N GLN A 247 12.34 -6.82 -2.11
CA GLN A 247 10.93 -7.15 -1.94
C GLN A 247 10.42 -8.13 -3.00
N LEU A 248 10.82 -7.95 -4.27
CA LEU A 248 10.50 -8.92 -5.32
C LEU A 248 11.10 -10.31 -5.05
N GLN A 249 12.34 -10.37 -4.56
CA GLN A 249 12.95 -11.64 -4.19
C GLN A 249 12.20 -12.32 -3.04
N LEU A 250 11.71 -11.57 -2.04
CA LEU A 250 10.86 -12.12 -0.97
C LEU A 250 9.57 -12.73 -1.53
N ILE A 251 8.89 -12.01 -2.43
CA ILE A 251 7.67 -12.49 -3.11
C ILE A 251 7.96 -13.76 -3.90
N LEU A 252 9.02 -13.77 -4.72
CA LEU A 252 9.34 -14.91 -5.58
C LEU A 252 9.84 -16.13 -4.79
N LEU A 253 10.61 -15.92 -3.71
CA LEU A 253 11.02 -17.00 -2.81
C LEU A 253 9.84 -17.68 -2.12
N ALA A 254 8.81 -16.92 -1.77
CA ALA A 254 7.58 -17.46 -1.19
C ALA A 254 6.92 -18.47 -2.16
N ARG A 255 6.81 -18.09 -3.44
CA ARG A 255 6.24 -18.96 -4.49
C ARG A 255 7.02 -20.25 -4.71
N ILE A 256 8.34 -20.23 -4.61
CA ILE A 256 9.18 -21.43 -4.80
C ILE A 256 8.89 -22.50 -3.74
N LYS A 257 8.49 -22.10 -2.53
CA LYS A 257 8.17 -23.04 -1.44
C LYS A 257 6.81 -23.71 -1.59
N SER A 258 5.92 -23.14 -2.41
CA SER A 258 4.55 -23.61 -2.60
C SER A 258 4.40 -24.66 -3.70
N TYR A 259 5.50 -25.12 -4.30
CA TYR A 259 5.57 -26.25 -5.24
C TYR A 259 6.32 -27.41 -4.60
#